data_AF-A0A7Z9UWI6-F1
#
_entry.id   AF-A0A7Z9UWI6-F1
#
_cell.length_a   1.000
_cell.length_b   1.000
_cell.length_c   1.000
_cell.angle_alpha   90.00
_cell.angle_beta   90.00
_cell.angle_gamma   90.00
#
_symmetry.space_group_name_H-M   'P 1'
#
loop_
_entity.id
_entity.type
_entity.pdbx_description
1 polymer ?
#
loop_
_entity_poly.entity_id
_entity_poly.type
_entity_poly.pdbx_seq_one_letter_code
_entity_poly.pdbx_strand_id
1 'polypeptide(L)'
;MLRCWSNNWNVVSGVTAKKNQWYHIANVYNGKKASIYIDGKLKVSQDVPKFELADQEQTAWLATDRGTGFLSACIIDEFIFYSDAVTEEEVNQIMEKGFEGALSVDSLDKLSVIWGKLKTGK
;
A
#
# COMPACT_ATOMS: atom_id res chain seq x y z
N MET A 1 7.50 -12.47 10.02
CA MET A 1 6.66 -12.63 8.80
C MET A 1 5.92 -11.34 8.55
N LEU A 2 5.92 -10.87 7.30
CA LEU A 2 5.29 -9.63 6.87
C LEU A 2 3.77 -9.82 6.79
N ARG A 3 3.00 -8.86 7.32
CA ARG A 3 1.56 -9.00 7.54
C ARG A 3 0.85 -7.65 7.47
N CYS A 4 -0.46 -7.70 7.21
CA CYS A 4 -1.38 -6.57 7.32
C CYS A 4 -2.42 -6.91 8.41
N TRP A 5 -2.50 -6.08 9.44
CA TRP A 5 -3.32 -6.33 10.61
C TRP A 5 -4.32 -5.21 10.84
N SER A 6 -5.52 -5.58 11.27
CA SER A 6 -6.53 -4.70 11.85
C SER A 6 -7.04 -5.31 13.16
N ASN A 7 -7.83 -4.56 13.92
CA ASN A 7 -8.49 -5.06 15.12
C ASN A 7 -9.36 -6.31 14.88
N ASN A 8 -9.85 -6.49 13.64
CA ASN A 8 -10.82 -7.54 13.29
C ASN A 8 -10.24 -8.66 12.42
N TRP A 9 -9.07 -8.45 11.80
CA TRP A 9 -8.48 -9.43 10.89
C TRP A 9 -6.96 -9.32 10.80
N ASN A 10 -6.32 -10.41 10.38
CA ASN A 10 -4.87 -10.50 10.24
C ASN A 10 -4.54 -11.28 8.96
N VAL A 11 -3.96 -10.60 7.99
CA VAL A 11 -3.57 -11.17 6.69
C VAL A 11 -2.06 -11.38 6.69
N VAL A 12 -1.64 -12.58 6.34
CA VAL A 12 -0.25 -13.01 6.45
C VAL A 12 0.29 -13.29 5.05
N SER A 13 1.41 -12.68 4.69
CA SER A 13 2.00 -12.81 3.33
C SER A 13 2.72 -14.13 3.08
N GLY A 14 3.03 -14.90 4.12
CA GLY A 14 3.92 -16.06 4.04
C GLY A 14 5.41 -15.71 3.89
N VAL A 15 5.77 -14.42 3.76
CA VAL A 15 7.15 -13.97 3.60
C VAL A 15 7.77 -13.62 4.95
N THR A 16 8.88 -14.25 5.29
CA THR A 16 9.69 -13.90 6.47
C THR A 16 10.82 -12.97 6.03
N ALA A 17 10.81 -11.75 6.57
CA ALA A 17 11.88 -10.78 6.36
C ALA A 17 13.22 -11.31 6.89
N LYS A 18 14.28 -11.06 6.13
CA LYS A 18 15.66 -11.37 6.50
C LYS A 18 16.38 -10.10 6.93
N LYS A 19 17.37 -10.25 7.80
CA LYS A 19 18.22 -9.14 8.24
C LYS A 19 19.01 -8.55 7.06
N ASN A 20 19.22 -7.23 7.08
CA ASN A 20 20.01 -6.48 6.08
C ASN A 20 19.48 -6.62 4.64
N GLN A 21 18.16 -6.71 4.48
CA GLN A 21 17.51 -6.77 3.18
C GLN A 21 16.40 -5.73 3.11
N TRP A 22 16.38 -4.96 2.02
CA TRP A 22 15.27 -4.07 1.68
C TRP A 22 14.12 -4.87 1.07
N TYR A 23 12.91 -4.45 1.40
CA TYR A 23 11.67 -5.00 0.85
C TYR A 23 10.75 -3.83 0.50
N HIS A 24 10.16 -3.88 -0.69
CA HIS A 24 8.99 -3.05 -0.96
C HIS A 24 7.74 -3.79 -0.49
N ILE A 25 6.91 -3.14 0.32
CA ILE A 25 5.70 -3.74 0.90
C ILE A 25 4.51 -2.85 0.58
N ALA A 26 3.54 -3.38 -0.17
CA ALA A 26 2.27 -2.72 -0.39
C ALA A 26 1.12 -3.56 0.18
N ASN A 27 0.40 -2.97 1.14
CA ASN A 27 -0.86 -3.53 1.64
C ASN A 27 -2.01 -2.79 0.95
N VAL A 28 -2.86 -3.53 0.24
CA VAL A 28 -3.97 -2.96 -0.53
C VAL A 28 -5.27 -3.51 0.01
N TYR A 29 -6.22 -2.62 0.31
CA TYR A 29 -7.56 -2.99 0.77
C TYR A 29 -8.61 -2.27 -0.06
N ASN A 30 -9.49 -3.03 -0.71
CA ASN A 30 -10.50 -2.51 -1.66
C ASN A 30 -11.95 -2.53 -1.11
N GLY A 31 -12.12 -2.58 0.22
CA GLY A 31 -13.44 -2.70 0.84
C GLY A 31 -13.91 -4.14 1.05
N LYS A 32 -13.36 -5.12 0.31
CA LYS A 32 -13.71 -6.54 0.45
C LYS A 32 -12.50 -7.44 0.65
N LYS A 33 -11.44 -7.23 -0.14
CA LYS A 33 -10.22 -8.02 -0.14
C LYS A 33 -9.07 -7.21 0.41
N ALA A 34 -8.22 -7.89 1.18
CA ALA A 34 -6.91 -7.42 1.58
C ALA A 34 -5.85 -8.22 0.80
N SER A 35 -4.97 -7.49 0.13
CA SER A 35 -3.86 -8.01 -0.65
C SER A 35 -2.54 -7.51 -0.10
N ILE A 36 -1.50 -8.36 -0.14
CA ILE A 36 -0.14 -7.97 0.23
C ILE A 36 0.79 -8.27 -0.94
N TYR A 37 1.49 -7.24 -1.40
CA TYR A 37 2.54 -7.32 -2.41
C TYR A 37 3.89 -7.17 -1.73
N ILE A 38 4.85 -8.03 -2.11
CA ILE A 38 6.24 -7.95 -1.65
C ILE A 38 7.12 -7.92 -2.89
N ASP A 39 7.94 -6.87 -3.01
CA ASP A 39 8.79 -6.60 -4.18
C ASP A 39 7.99 -6.66 -5.49
N GLY A 40 6.85 -5.95 -5.50
CA GLY A 40 5.94 -5.83 -6.65
C GLY A 40 5.06 -7.05 -6.91
N LYS A 41 5.33 -8.18 -6.26
CA LYS A 41 4.63 -9.46 -6.51
C LYS A 41 3.54 -9.70 -5.49
N LEU A 42 2.33 -9.99 -5.97
CA LEU A 42 1.22 -10.43 -5.12
C LEU A 42 1.60 -11.70 -4.35
N LYS A 43 1.51 -11.66 -3.02
CA LYS A 43 1.77 -12.82 -2.15
C LYS A 43 0.50 -13.46 -1.61
N VAL A 44 -0.49 -12.63 -1.29
CA VAL A 44 -1.78 -13.08 -0.78
C VAL A 44 -2.85 -12.08 -1.21
N SER A 45 -4.03 -12.60 -1.51
CA SER A 45 -5.26 -11.83 -1.66
C SER A 45 -6.40 -12.67 -1.09
N GLN A 46 -7.09 -12.15 -0.09
CA GLN A 46 -8.19 -12.87 0.56
C GLN A 46 -9.33 -11.92 0.93
N ASP A 47 -10.55 -12.46 0.93
CA ASP A 47 -11.70 -11.76 1.48
C ASP A 47 -11.49 -11.56 3.00
N VAL A 48 -11.78 -10.36 3.48
CA VAL A 48 -11.72 -10.00 4.90
C VAL A 48 -13.02 -9.29 5.30
N PRO A 49 -13.39 -9.31 6.59
CA PRO A 49 -14.44 -8.44 7.09
C PRO A 49 -14.15 -6.99 6.73
N LYS A 50 -15.21 -6.20 6.55
CA LYS A 50 -15.08 -4.78 6.28
C LYS A 50 -14.21 -4.11 7.35
N PHE A 51 -13.24 -3.31 6.92
CA PHE A 51 -12.45 -2.50 7.84
C PHE A 51 -13.33 -1.38 8.38
N GLU A 52 -13.47 -1.33 9.70
CA GLU A 52 -14.23 -0.30 10.39
C GLU A 52 -13.43 0.14 11.62
N LEU A 53 -13.34 1.46 11.80
CA LEU A 53 -12.79 2.06 13.01
C LEU A 53 -13.88 2.03 14.09
N ALA A 54 -13.48 1.75 15.32
CA ALA A 54 -14.32 1.93 16.48
C ALA A 54 -14.55 3.42 16.74
N ASP A 55 -15.63 3.74 17.47
CA ASP A 55 -15.96 5.11 17.88
C ASP A 55 -15.10 5.56 19.07
N GLN A 56 -13.78 5.59 18.86
CA GLN A 56 -12.78 6.05 19.81
C GLN A 56 -11.47 6.36 19.08
N GLU A 57 -10.56 7.07 19.72
CA GLU A 57 -9.24 7.32 19.16
C GLU A 57 -8.48 6.01 18.91
N GLN A 58 -7.86 5.92 17.74
CA GLN A 58 -7.09 4.75 17.32
C GLN A 58 -5.77 5.18 16.67
N THR A 59 -4.75 4.36 16.87
CA THR A 59 -3.41 4.58 16.31
C THR A 59 -3.13 3.54 15.24
N ALA A 60 -2.63 3.99 14.09
CA ALA A 60 -2.04 3.12 13.10
C ALA A 60 -0.59 2.81 13.48
N TRP A 61 -0.18 1.55 13.36
CA TRP A 61 1.19 1.13 13.63
C TRP A 61 1.88 0.70 12.35
N LEU A 62 3.14 1.13 12.22
CA LEU A 62 4.04 0.73 11.16
C LEU A 62 5.16 -0.12 11.74
N ALA A 63 5.54 -1.17 11.02
CA ALA A 63 6.64 -2.09 11.38
C ALA A 63 6.65 -2.54 12.86
N THR A 64 5.47 -2.87 13.39
CA THR A 64 5.31 -3.35 14.77
C THR A 64 5.20 -4.88 14.84
N ASP A 65 5.40 -5.44 16.03
CA ASP A 65 5.03 -6.82 16.35
C ASP A 65 3.88 -6.87 17.36
N ARG A 66 3.30 -8.07 17.51
CA ARG A 66 2.22 -8.31 18.47
C ARG A 66 2.81 -8.71 19.82
N GLY A 67 2.91 -7.73 20.71
CA GLY A 67 2.75 -7.93 22.16
C GLY A 67 3.91 -8.56 22.93
N THR A 68 5.13 -8.61 22.38
CA THR A 68 6.31 -9.13 23.12
C THR A 68 7.51 -8.19 23.12
N GLY A 69 7.34 -6.94 22.73
CA GLY A 69 8.37 -5.91 22.69
C GLY A 69 8.99 -5.76 21.30
N PHE A 70 9.30 -4.52 20.92
CA PHE A 70 9.75 -4.10 19.58
C PHE A 70 10.95 -4.91 19.07
N LEU A 71 10.71 -6.05 18.41
CA LEU A 71 11.77 -6.94 17.93
C LEU A 71 12.23 -6.67 16.49
N SER A 72 11.85 -5.52 15.92
CA SER A 72 12.30 -5.13 14.58
C SER A 72 12.90 -3.73 14.61
N ALA A 73 14.20 -3.63 14.90
CA ALA A 73 14.96 -2.47 14.41
C ALA A 73 14.98 -2.56 12.88
N CYS A 74 14.05 -1.86 12.23
CA CYS A 74 14.02 -1.71 10.79
C CYS A 74 14.22 -0.24 10.43
N ILE A 75 14.64 -0.03 9.19
CA ILE A 75 14.64 1.29 8.57
C ILE A 75 13.47 1.28 7.59
N ILE A 76 12.69 2.35 7.61
CA ILE A 76 11.62 2.60 6.65
C ILE A 76 12.06 3.82 5.84
N ASP A 77 11.88 3.73 4.53
CA ASP A 77 12.03 4.86 3.62
C ASP A 77 10.81 4.90 2.68
N GLU A 78 10.50 6.09 2.19
CA GLU A 78 9.39 6.38 1.26
C GLU A 78 8.03 5.79 1.68
N PHE A 79 7.53 6.18 2.86
CA PHE A 79 6.20 5.78 3.30
C PHE A 79 5.10 6.60 2.60
N ILE A 80 4.16 5.90 1.96
CA ILE A 80 3.00 6.48 1.30
C ILE A 80 1.73 5.80 1.81
N PHE A 81 0.66 6.58 1.97
CA PHE A 81 -0.65 6.10 2.36
C PHE A 81 -1.73 6.66 1.43
N TYR A 82 -2.55 5.78 0.86
CA TYR A 82 -3.63 6.14 -0.06
C TYR A 82 -4.99 5.96 0.60
N SER A 83 -5.94 6.82 0.22
CA SER A 83 -7.36 6.68 0.57
C SER A 83 -8.10 5.68 -0.31
N ASP A 84 -7.47 5.21 -1.39
CA ASP A 84 -8.04 4.27 -2.36
C ASP A 84 -7.12 3.08 -2.58
N ALA A 85 -7.68 1.99 -3.11
CA ALA A 85 -6.96 0.78 -3.43
C ALA A 85 -6.17 0.95 -4.72
N VAL A 86 -4.84 0.92 -4.61
CA VAL A 86 -3.95 0.90 -5.77
C VAL A 86 -3.99 -0.46 -6.48
N THR A 87 -3.84 -0.42 -7.80
CA THR A 87 -3.69 -1.56 -8.71
C THR A 87 -2.31 -2.20 -8.62
N GLU A 88 -2.14 -3.40 -9.19
CA GLU A 88 -0.83 -4.05 -9.24
C GLU A 88 0.16 -3.25 -10.10
N GLU A 89 -0.30 -2.64 -11.19
CA GLU A 89 0.48 -1.76 -12.03
C GLU A 89 0.99 -0.55 -11.24
N GLU A 90 0.12 0.10 -10.47
CA GLU A 90 0.51 1.24 -9.61
C GLU A 90 1.49 0.81 -8.51
N VAL A 91 1.28 -0.35 -7.88
CA VAL A 91 2.23 -0.91 -6.90
C VAL A 91 3.63 -1.06 -7.51
N ASN A 92 3.73 -1.58 -8.74
CA ASN A 92 5.01 -1.74 -9.42
C ASN A 92 5.62 -0.39 -9.82
N GLN A 93 4.80 0.56 -10.29
CA GLN A 93 5.27 1.90 -10.62
C GLN A 93 5.82 2.64 -9.40
N ILE A 94 5.13 2.56 -8.25
CA ILE A 94 5.58 3.16 -6.99
C ILE A 94 6.87 2.50 -6.51
N MET A 95 6.97 1.16 -6.59
CA MET A 95 8.19 0.46 -6.22
C MET A 95 9.42 0.88 -7.05
N GLU A 96 9.24 1.05 -8.37
CA GLU A 96 10.33 1.38 -9.29
C GLU A 96 10.74 2.85 -9.24
N LYS A 97 9.78 3.75 -9.00
CA LYS A 97 9.97 5.21 -9.11
C LYS A 97 9.86 5.97 -7.79
N GLY A 98 9.55 5.31 -6.68
CA GLY A 98 9.38 5.93 -5.37
C GLY A 98 8.32 7.03 -5.40
N PHE A 99 8.60 8.14 -4.71
CA PHE A 99 7.68 9.30 -4.69
C PHE A 99 7.38 9.90 -6.07
N GLU A 100 8.29 9.80 -7.04
CA GLU A 100 8.00 10.30 -8.39
C GLU A 100 6.87 9.51 -9.05
N GLY A 101 6.84 8.18 -8.87
CA GLY A 101 5.74 7.34 -9.33
C GLY A 101 4.43 7.67 -8.59
N ALA A 102 4.52 7.78 -7.27
CA ALA A 102 3.38 8.04 -6.40
C ALA A 102 2.70 9.39 -6.62
N LEU A 103 3.48 10.42 -6.96
CA LEU A 103 3.01 11.78 -7.19
C LEU A 103 2.85 12.10 -8.68
N SER A 104 3.24 11.17 -9.57
CA SER A 104 3.06 11.37 -11.00
C SER A 104 1.57 11.45 -11.32
N VAL A 105 1.18 12.58 -11.92
CA VAL A 105 -0.13 12.75 -12.54
C VAL A 105 0.08 12.63 -14.04
N ASP A 106 -0.67 11.77 -14.73
CA ASP A 106 -0.61 11.77 -16.18
C ASP A 106 -1.05 13.15 -16.67
N SER A 107 -0.19 13.79 -17.47
CA SER A 107 -0.54 15.05 -18.12
C SER A 107 -1.83 14.94 -18.91
N LEU A 108 -2.17 13.77 -19.45
CA LEU A 108 -3.40 13.50 -20.17
C LEU A 108 -4.64 13.47 -19.28
N ASP A 109 -4.50 13.14 -18.00
CA ASP A 109 -5.59 13.13 -17.02
C ASP A 109 -5.83 14.53 -16.41
N LYS A 110 -4.96 15.49 -16.71
CA LYS A 110 -5.21 16.88 -16.32
C LYS A 110 -6.38 17.42 -17.12
N LEU A 111 -7.42 17.87 -16.40
CA LEU A 111 -8.57 18.55 -16.99
C LEU A 111 -8.15 19.64 -17.99
N SER A 112 -7.11 20.41 -17.69
CA SER A 112 -6.60 21.44 -18.62
C SER A 112 -6.11 20.88 -19.96
N VAL A 113 -5.49 19.69 -19.98
CA VAL A 113 -5.01 19.03 -21.19
C VAL A 113 -6.16 18.37 -21.95
N ILE A 114 -7.12 17.74 -21.25
CA ILE A 114 -8.35 17.21 -21.86
C ILE A 114 -9.15 18.35 -22.53
N TRP A 115 -9.37 19.45 -21.82
CA TRP A 115 -10.03 20.64 -22.35
C TRP A 115 -9.26 21.28 -23.50
N GLY A 116 -7.92 21.28 -23.43
CA GLY A 116 -7.06 21.70 -24.53
C GLY A 116 -7.32 20.88 -25.78
N LYS A 117 -7.25 19.54 -25.67
CA LYS A 117 -7.50 18.61 -26.79
C LYS A 117 -8.91 18.76 -27.38
N LEU A 118 -9.93 18.81 -26.53
CA LEU A 118 -11.33 19.02 -26.95
C LEU A 118 -11.50 20.32 -27.73
N LYS A 119 -10.87 21.41 -27.29
CA LYS A 119 -10.94 22.72 -27.97
C LYS A 119 -10.09 22.78 -29.24
N THR A 120 -8.97 22.06 -29.30
CA THR A 120 -8.09 22.08 -30.48
C THR A 120 -8.59 21.19 -31.62
N GLY A 121 -9.57 20.31 -31.37
CA GLY A 121 -10.44 19.73 -32.40
C GLY A 121 -9.76 19.30 -33.70
N LYS A 122 -8.64 18.58 -33.59
CA LYS A 122 -8.06 17.71 -34.62
C LYS A 122 -7.99 16.30 -34.05
#